data_AF-A0A3S4J2S7-F1
#
_entry.id   AF-A0A3S4J2S7-F1
#
_cell.length_a   1.000
_cell.length_b   1.000
_cell.length_c   1.000
_cell.angle_alpha   90.00
_cell.angle_beta   90.00
_cell.angle_gamma   90.00
#
_symmetry.space_group_name_H-M   'P 1'
#
loop_
_entity.id
_entity.type
_entity.pdbx_description
1 polymer ?
#
loop_
_entity_poly.entity_id
_entity_poly.type
_entity_poly.pdbx_seq_one_letter_code
_entity_poly.pdbx_strand_id
1 'polypeptide(L)'
;MAAFVALSEKGLPFETLTRDLAAGQQFEPGYRSQSLTSRVPMLLDGDFALSESSAIIEYLEDAYPDTVRVLPADPKARARARQLQAWLRSDLLPLRDERSTETVFGRKPALPLGEAARKAADKLIAVAEAVAPADGGDLFGAWCVADAELALLLKRLTADELPPRLSAYAERQWQRPSLAAWRGRQAR
;
A
#
# COMPACT_ATOMS: atom_id res chain seq x y z
N MET A 1 -1.50 5.71 1.00
CA MET A 1 -0.93 4.81 2.03
C MET A 1 0.57 4.65 1.90
N ALA A 2 1.08 3.91 0.91
CA ALA A 2 2.47 3.42 0.91
C ALA A 2 3.55 4.52 1.02
N ALA A 3 3.45 5.61 0.25
CA ALA A 3 4.39 6.74 0.36
C ALA A 3 4.37 7.42 1.74
N PHE A 4 3.18 7.62 2.32
CA PHE A 4 3.03 8.16 3.68
C PHE A 4 3.70 7.26 4.72
N VAL A 5 3.46 5.95 4.62
CA VAL A 5 4.03 4.94 5.52
C VAL A 5 5.55 4.93 5.38
N ALA A 6 6.07 4.96 4.15
CA ALA A 6 7.52 5.02 3.91
C ALA A 6 8.15 6.27 4.53
N LEU A 7 7.63 7.47 4.28
CA LEU A 7 8.13 8.72 4.88
C LEU A 7 8.12 8.65 6.42
N SER A 8 7.03 8.12 6.99
CA SER A 8 6.86 7.99 8.45
C SER A 8 7.88 7.02 9.07
N GLU A 9 8.08 5.85 8.46
CA GLU A 9 8.99 4.81 8.96
C GLU A 9 10.46 5.23 8.82
N LYS A 10 10.78 6.03 7.80
CA LYS A 10 12.09 6.66 7.64
C LYS A 10 12.33 7.83 8.61
N GLY A 11 11.30 8.26 9.34
CA GLY A 11 11.38 9.39 10.27
C GLY A 11 11.59 10.74 9.56
N LEU A 12 11.25 10.83 8.28
CA LEU A 12 11.42 12.06 7.50
C LEU A 12 10.31 13.05 7.86
N PRO A 13 10.61 14.34 8.09
CA PRO A 13 9.59 15.36 8.26
C PRO A 13 8.91 15.65 6.91
N PHE A 14 7.58 15.69 6.89
CA PHE A 14 6.82 16.03 5.68
C PHE A 14 5.46 16.63 6.01
N GLU A 15 4.92 17.38 5.04
CA GLU A 15 3.56 17.90 5.07
C GLU A 15 2.68 17.12 4.08
N THR A 16 1.37 17.04 4.36
CA THR A 16 0.41 16.40 3.45
C THR A 16 -0.58 17.43 2.92
N LEU A 17 -0.66 17.53 1.60
CA LEU A 17 -1.67 18.31 0.91
C LEU A 17 -2.71 17.34 0.31
N THR A 18 -3.97 17.47 0.72
CA THR A 18 -5.07 16.64 0.22
C THR A 18 -5.61 17.19 -1.09
N ARG A 19 -6.08 16.28 -1.96
CA ARG A 19 -6.76 16.62 -3.20
C ARG A 19 -8.08 15.88 -3.27
N ASP A 20 -9.14 16.60 -3.59
CA ASP A 20 -10.46 16.04 -3.84
C ASP A 20 -10.48 15.43 -5.25
N LEU A 21 -10.43 14.09 -5.29
CA LEU A 21 -10.44 13.34 -6.55
C LEU A 21 -11.82 13.31 -7.21
N ALA A 22 -12.89 13.47 -6.44
CA ALA A 22 -14.26 13.53 -6.96
C ALA A 22 -14.53 14.88 -7.63
N ALA A 23 -13.95 15.96 -7.08
CA ALA A 23 -13.94 17.28 -7.71
C ALA A 23 -12.91 17.42 -8.85
N GLY A 24 -12.06 16.41 -9.08
CA GLY A 24 -11.09 16.42 -10.17
C GLY A 24 -9.86 17.30 -9.93
N GLN A 25 -9.52 17.63 -8.68
CA GLN A 25 -8.42 18.56 -8.36
C GLN A 25 -7.05 18.09 -8.87
N GLN A 26 -6.86 16.80 -9.11
CA GLN A 26 -5.66 16.22 -9.72
C GLN A 26 -5.43 16.67 -11.18
N PHE A 27 -6.45 17.26 -11.82
CA PHE A 27 -6.37 17.79 -13.18
C PHE A 27 -6.20 19.32 -13.22
N GLU A 28 -6.22 20.00 -12.08
CA GLU A 28 -5.98 21.43 -12.00
C GLU A 28 -4.58 21.80 -12.53
N PRO A 29 -4.41 22.95 -13.22
CA PRO A 29 -3.14 23.31 -13.86
C PRO A 29 -1.92 23.26 -12.94
N GLY A 30 -2.06 23.69 -11.68
CA GLY A 30 -0.94 23.72 -10.72
C GLY A 30 -0.48 22.33 -10.26
N TYR A 31 -1.39 21.36 -10.15
CA TYR A 31 -1.01 19.99 -9.81
C TYR A 31 -0.51 19.23 -11.04
N ARG A 32 -1.20 19.40 -12.18
CA ARG A 32 -0.89 18.72 -13.43
C ARG A 32 0.47 19.13 -14.02
N SER A 33 0.91 20.37 -13.80
CA SER A 33 2.23 20.82 -14.25
C SER A 33 3.38 20.12 -13.51
N GLN A 34 3.13 19.61 -12.31
CA GLN A 34 4.11 18.91 -11.48
C GLN A 34 3.97 17.37 -11.57
N SER A 35 2.74 16.86 -11.63
CA SER A 35 2.47 15.42 -11.69
C SER A 35 2.37 14.93 -13.13
N LEU A 36 3.38 14.16 -13.58
CA LEU A 36 3.43 13.58 -14.93
C LEU A 36 2.17 12.75 -15.28
N THR A 37 1.55 12.14 -14.29
CA THR A 37 0.41 11.23 -14.47
C THR A 37 -0.92 11.79 -13.97
N SER A 38 -0.97 13.00 -13.40
CA SER A 38 -2.16 13.54 -12.72
C SER A 38 -2.79 12.57 -11.71
N ARG A 39 -1.96 11.85 -10.94
CA ARG A 39 -2.41 10.86 -9.93
C ARG A 39 -1.83 11.18 -8.57
N VAL A 40 -2.52 10.73 -7.53
CA VAL A 40 -2.01 10.72 -6.15
C VAL A 40 -1.49 9.33 -5.78
N PRO A 41 -0.44 9.22 -4.93
CA PRO A 41 0.34 10.31 -4.35
C PRO A 41 1.34 10.93 -5.34
N MET A 42 1.74 12.17 -5.02
CA MET A 42 2.93 12.84 -5.57
C MET A 42 3.78 13.32 -4.39
N LEU A 43 5.10 13.09 -4.47
CA LEU A 43 6.10 13.67 -3.57
C LEU A 43 6.65 14.95 -4.21
N LEU A 44 6.79 16.00 -3.40
CA LEU A 44 7.60 17.17 -3.71
C LEU A 44 8.77 17.18 -2.74
N ASP A 45 9.99 17.17 -3.27
CA ASP A 45 11.25 17.27 -2.53
C ASP A 45 12.08 18.41 -3.13
N GLY A 46 12.04 19.59 -2.50
CA GLY A 46 12.56 20.82 -3.10
C GLY A 46 11.84 21.17 -4.41
N ASP A 47 12.60 21.20 -5.51
CA ASP A 47 12.10 21.44 -6.88
C ASP A 47 11.78 20.14 -7.64
N PHE A 48 12.02 18.98 -7.02
CA PHE A 48 11.79 17.67 -7.63
C PHE A 48 10.38 17.15 -7.31
N ALA A 49 9.62 16.82 -8.36
CA ALA A 49 8.30 16.23 -8.27
C ALA A 49 8.32 14.78 -8.77
N LEU A 50 7.76 13.86 -7.99
CA LEU A 50 7.69 12.43 -8.34
C LEU A 50 6.32 11.86 -8.02
N SER A 51 5.64 11.32 -9.05
CA SER A 51 4.44 10.49 -8.88
C SER A 51 4.81 9.00 -8.88
N GLU A 52 3.81 8.14 -8.65
CA GLU A 52 3.95 6.69 -8.45
C GLU A 52 4.54 6.30 -7.10
N SER A 53 3.69 5.73 -6.23
CA SER A 53 4.08 5.35 -4.87
C SER A 53 5.30 4.43 -4.77
N SER A 54 5.48 3.48 -5.68
CA SER A 54 6.67 2.60 -5.69
C SER A 54 7.93 3.34 -6.12
N ALA A 55 7.83 4.27 -7.08
CA ALA A 55 8.97 5.09 -7.48
C ALA A 55 9.37 6.04 -6.35
N ILE A 56 8.40 6.63 -5.65
CA ILE A 56 8.64 7.44 -4.45
C ILE A 56 9.40 6.62 -3.38
N ILE A 57 9.00 5.38 -3.13
CA ILE A 57 9.66 4.51 -2.15
C ILE A 57 11.13 4.24 -2.54
N GLU A 58 11.38 3.90 -3.80
CA GLU A 58 12.75 3.65 -4.31
C GLU A 58 13.60 4.93 -4.22
N TYR A 59 13.05 6.08 -4.62
CA TYR A 59 13.71 7.36 -4.48
C TYR A 59 14.10 7.67 -3.03
N LEU A 60 13.22 7.39 -2.07
CA LEU A 60 13.51 7.61 -0.66
C LEU A 60 14.62 6.68 -0.14
N GLU A 61 14.73 5.44 -0.63
CA GLU A 61 15.84 4.55 -0.28
C GLU A 61 17.20 5.09 -0.77
N ASP A 62 17.23 5.71 -1.94
CA ASP A 62 18.45 6.22 -2.56
C ASP A 62 18.84 7.62 -2.07
N ALA A 63 17.86 8.53 -1.92
CA ALA A 63 18.08 9.92 -1.52
C ALA A 63 18.32 10.08 -0.01
N TYR A 64 17.77 9.18 0.81
CA TYR A 64 17.88 9.22 2.28
C TYR A 64 18.44 7.89 2.84
N PRO A 65 19.65 7.47 2.44
CA PRO A 65 20.20 6.16 2.76
C PRO A 65 20.57 6.01 4.24
N ASP A 66 20.81 7.12 4.95
CA ASP A 66 21.20 7.15 6.37
C ASP A 66 20.02 6.98 7.34
N THR A 67 18.80 6.83 6.81
CA THR A 67 17.59 6.57 7.60
C THR A 67 17.22 5.09 7.60
N VAL A 68 16.25 4.71 8.43
CA VAL A 68 15.72 3.32 8.46
C VAL A 68 15.31 2.89 7.06
N ARG A 69 15.67 1.67 6.66
CA ARG A 69 15.25 1.11 5.36
C ARG A 69 13.81 0.61 5.42
N VAL A 70 13.06 0.88 4.36
CA VAL A 70 11.69 0.39 4.17
C VAL A 70 11.62 -0.67 3.07
N LEU A 71 12.75 -0.98 2.43
CA LEU A 71 12.96 -2.14 1.57
C LEU A 71 14.08 -3.04 2.14
N PRO A 72 14.05 -4.36 1.88
CA PRO A 72 15.10 -5.25 2.34
C PRO A 72 16.50 -4.86 1.85
N ALA A 73 17.52 -5.06 2.70
CA ALA A 73 18.91 -4.86 2.32
C ALA A 73 19.43 -5.97 1.39
N ASP A 74 19.02 -7.22 1.64
CA ASP A 74 19.37 -8.37 0.79
C ASP A 74 18.80 -8.19 -0.63
N PRO A 75 19.62 -8.33 -1.69
CA PRO A 75 19.18 -8.11 -3.06
C PRO A 75 18.02 -9.02 -3.50
N LYS A 76 17.98 -10.29 -3.06
CA LYS A 76 16.93 -11.23 -3.46
C LYS A 76 15.61 -10.91 -2.74
N ALA A 77 15.67 -10.60 -1.45
CA ALA A 77 14.52 -10.14 -0.68
C ALA A 77 13.97 -8.82 -1.26
N ARG A 78 14.84 -7.86 -1.60
CA ARG A 78 14.43 -6.60 -2.24
C ARG A 78 13.77 -6.82 -3.59
N ALA A 79 14.32 -7.71 -4.41
CA ALA A 79 13.70 -8.09 -5.69
C ALA A 79 12.32 -8.73 -5.49
N ARG A 80 12.16 -9.59 -4.46
CA ARG A 80 10.86 -10.19 -4.14
C ARG A 80 9.85 -9.18 -3.60
N ALA A 81 10.30 -8.20 -2.79
CA ALA A 81 9.47 -7.09 -2.35
C ALA A 81 8.97 -6.32 -3.59
N ARG A 82 9.86 -5.88 -4.48
CA ARG A 82 9.52 -5.19 -5.74
C ARG A 82 8.54 -6.00 -6.60
N GLN A 83 8.73 -7.30 -6.71
CA GLN A 83 7.81 -8.20 -7.41
C GLN A 83 6.40 -8.13 -6.82
N LEU A 84 6.27 -8.25 -5.49
CA LEU A 84 4.97 -8.15 -4.82
C LEU A 84 4.36 -6.76 -5.02
N GLN A 85 5.13 -5.69 -4.83
CA GLN A 85 4.66 -4.33 -5.00
C GLN A 85 4.12 -4.05 -6.41
N ALA A 86 4.84 -4.51 -7.44
CA ALA A 86 4.41 -4.37 -8.83
C ALA A 86 3.13 -5.17 -9.11
N TRP A 87 3.10 -6.44 -8.68
CA TRP A 87 1.95 -7.33 -8.88
C TRP A 87 0.68 -6.82 -8.21
N LEU A 88 0.75 -6.36 -6.95
CA LEU A 88 -0.40 -5.81 -6.22
C LEU A 88 -0.99 -4.55 -6.89
N ARG A 89 -0.18 -3.83 -7.68
CA ARG A 89 -0.60 -2.61 -8.40
C ARG A 89 -1.18 -2.89 -9.79
N SER A 90 -0.65 -3.89 -10.49
CA SER A 90 -1.00 -4.17 -11.89
C SER A 90 -2.03 -5.29 -12.06
N ASP A 91 -2.32 -6.03 -10.99
CA ASP A 91 -3.27 -7.14 -10.99
C ASP A 91 -4.42 -6.88 -10.00
N LEU A 92 -5.31 -7.86 -9.86
CA LEU A 92 -6.40 -7.91 -8.88
C LEU A 92 -7.44 -6.79 -9.09
N LEU A 93 -7.53 -6.22 -10.31
CA LEU A 93 -8.48 -5.15 -10.64
C LEU A 93 -9.93 -5.50 -10.29
N PRO A 94 -10.48 -6.69 -10.65
CA PRO A 94 -11.85 -7.03 -10.29
C PRO A 94 -12.12 -6.98 -8.78
N LEU A 95 -11.17 -7.45 -7.97
CA LEU A 95 -11.25 -7.35 -6.52
C LEU A 95 -11.22 -5.89 -6.06
N ARG A 96 -10.33 -5.07 -6.62
CA ARG A 96 -10.17 -3.65 -6.24
C ARG A 96 -11.37 -2.79 -6.64
N ASP A 97 -12.06 -3.15 -7.71
CA ASP A 97 -13.27 -2.47 -8.16
C ASP A 97 -14.46 -2.82 -7.26
N GLU A 98 -14.67 -4.10 -6.95
CA GLU A 98 -15.76 -4.57 -6.07
C GLU A 98 -15.50 -4.32 -4.57
N ARG A 99 -14.23 -4.14 -4.19
CA ARG A 99 -13.78 -3.84 -2.84
C ARG A 99 -12.83 -2.67 -2.87
N SER A 100 -13.37 -1.48 -3.14
CA SER A 100 -12.61 -0.23 -3.13
C SER A 100 -11.97 0.01 -1.76
N THR A 101 -11.01 0.93 -1.67
CA THR A 101 -10.28 1.19 -0.41
C THR A 101 -11.23 1.67 0.70
N GLU A 102 -12.42 2.17 0.37
CA GLU A 102 -13.46 2.50 1.35
C GLU A 102 -13.89 1.30 2.20
N THR A 103 -13.86 0.09 1.63
CA THR A 103 -14.22 -1.14 2.37
C THR A 103 -13.23 -1.45 3.50
N VAL A 104 -11.98 -1.03 3.33
CA VAL A 104 -10.92 -1.15 4.35
C VAL A 104 -11.18 -0.22 5.54
N PHE A 105 -11.96 0.85 5.36
CA PHE A 105 -12.30 1.83 6.40
C PHE A 105 -13.69 1.57 7.02
N GLY A 106 -14.15 0.32 6.99
CA GLY A 106 -15.35 -0.09 7.72
C GLY A 106 -16.65 -0.04 6.91
N ARG A 107 -16.59 0.34 5.63
CA ARG A 107 -17.74 0.16 4.73
C ARG A 107 -17.90 -1.33 4.42
N LYS A 108 -18.92 -1.96 5.01
CA LYS A 108 -19.24 -3.36 4.68
C LYS A 108 -19.58 -3.48 3.18
N PRO A 109 -19.06 -4.49 2.48
CA PRO A 109 -19.46 -4.72 1.11
C PRO A 109 -20.97 -5.02 1.06
N ALA A 110 -21.66 -4.40 0.10
CA ALA A 110 -23.10 -4.55 -0.04
C ALA A 110 -23.50 -5.93 -0.60
N LEU A 111 -22.59 -6.58 -1.35
CA LEU A 111 -22.83 -7.84 -2.05
C LEU A 111 -21.63 -8.79 -1.90
N PRO A 112 -21.84 -10.11 -1.99
CA PRO A 112 -20.76 -11.09 -2.19
C PRO A 112 -19.91 -10.76 -3.43
N LEU A 113 -18.66 -11.23 -3.48
CA LEU A 113 -17.82 -11.05 -4.67
C LEU A 113 -18.43 -11.77 -5.88
N GLY A 114 -18.40 -11.09 -7.03
CA GLY A 114 -18.62 -11.71 -8.33
C GLY A 114 -17.52 -12.72 -8.68
N GLU A 115 -17.74 -13.50 -9.74
CA GLU A 115 -16.82 -14.58 -10.13
C GLU A 115 -15.39 -14.07 -10.40
N ALA A 116 -15.25 -12.96 -11.12
CA ALA A 116 -13.96 -12.38 -11.45
C ALA A 116 -13.22 -11.86 -10.19
N ALA A 117 -13.93 -11.20 -9.28
CA ALA A 117 -13.36 -10.73 -8.02
C ALA A 117 -13.04 -11.88 -7.06
N ARG A 118 -13.85 -12.96 -7.05
CA ARG A 118 -13.54 -14.19 -6.30
C ARG A 118 -12.24 -14.83 -6.80
N LYS A 119 -12.08 -15.00 -8.13
CA LYS A 119 -10.82 -15.51 -8.72
C LYS A 119 -9.62 -14.64 -8.37
N ALA A 120 -9.79 -13.31 -8.36
CA ALA A 120 -8.73 -12.39 -7.91
C ALA A 120 -8.44 -12.54 -6.40
N ALA A 121 -9.46 -12.71 -5.57
CA ALA A 121 -9.31 -12.97 -4.14
C ALA A 121 -8.57 -14.29 -3.87
N ASP A 122 -8.94 -15.37 -4.56
CA ASP A 122 -8.29 -16.67 -4.42
C ASP A 122 -6.81 -16.59 -4.82
N LYS A 123 -6.50 -15.84 -5.89
CA LYS A 123 -5.11 -15.58 -6.30
C LYS A 123 -4.35 -14.77 -5.25
N LEU A 124 -4.98 -13.73 -4.67
CA LEU A 124 -4.39 -12.95 -3.59
C LEU A 124 -4.06 -13.83 -2.39
N ILE A 125 -5.01 -14.67 -1.97
CA ILE A 125 -4.86 -15.60 -0.85
C ILE A 125 -3.73 -16.57 -1.13
N ALA A 126 -3.72 -17.24 -2.29
CA ALA A 126 -2.70 -18.24 -2.62
C ALA A 126 -1.27 -17.65 -2.61
N VAL A 127 -1.08 -16.45 -3.17
CA VAL A 127 0.23 -15.79 -3.12
C VAL A 127 0.58 -15.38 -1.68
N ALA A 128 -0.37 -14.78 -0.95
CA ALA A 128 -0.17 -14.39 0.44
C ALA A 128 0.19 -15.60 1.32
N GLU A 129 -0.41 -16.76 1.10
CA GLU A 129 -0.07 -17.98 1.81
C GLU A 129 1.36 -18.42 1.56
N ALA A 130 1.82 -18.31 0.31
CA ALA A 130 3.16 -18.69 -0.11
C ALA A 130 4.27 -17.74 0.39
N VAL A 131 3.95 -16.46 0.62
CA VAL A 131 4.96 -15.45 1.02
C VAL A 131 4.88 -15.02 2.48
N ALA A 132 3.70 -15.05 3.10
CA ALA A 132 3.55 -14.68 4.50
C ALA A 132 4.18 -15.78 5.39
N PRO A 133 5.10 -15.43 6.31
CA PRO A 133 5.75 -16.40 7.18
C PRO A 133 4.75 -17.20 8.03
N ALA A 134 5.04 -18.49 8.22
CA ALA A 134 4.19 -19.40 8.97
C ALA A 134 4.15 -19.07 10.47
N ASP A 135 5.23 -18.51 11.01
CA ASP A 135 5.35 -18.02 12.39
C ASP A 135 4.62 -16.70 12.63
N GLY A 136 4.02 -16.12 11.59
CA GLY A 136 3.40 -14.80 11.66
C GLY A 136 4.43 -13.67 11.74
N GLY A 137 5.66 -13.86 11.31
CA GLY A 137 6.63 -12.79 11.11
C GLY A 137 6.32 -11.89 9.91
N ASP A 138 7.25 -10.99 9.61
CA ASP A 138 7.23 -10.10 8.43
C ASP A 138 7.83 -10.81 7.20
N LEU A 139 7.40 -10.43 5.98
CA LEU A 139 7.65 -11.15 4.72
C LEU A 139 9.10 -11.60 4.48
N PHE A 140 10.08 -10.86 5.00
CA PHE A 140 11.51 -11.12 4.78
C PHE A 140 12.29 -11.18 6.10
N GLY A 141 11.65 -11.60 7.19
CA GLY A 141 12.25 -11.67 8.54
C GLY A 141 12.36 -10.31 9.24
N ALA A 142 12.17 -9.23 8.51
CA ALA A 142 12.02 -7.88 9.01
C ALA A 142 10.97 -7.14 8.17
N TRP A 143 10.31 -6.15 8.77
CA TRP A 143 9.31 -5.37 8.09
C TRP A 143 9.87 -4.62 6.89
N CYS A 144 9.07 -4.59 5.84
CA CYS A 144 9.23 -3.68 4.72
C CYS A 144 7.88 -3.13 4.29
N VAL A 145 7.87 -2.11 3.44
CA VAL A 145 6.64 -1.50 2.94
C VAL A 145 5.73 -2.49 2.19
N ALA A 146 6.28 -3.58 1.63
CA ALA A 146 5.47 -4.62 0.99
C ALA A 146 4.56 -5.35 1.99
N ASP A 147 4.92 -5.43 3.27
CA ASP A 147 4.04 -5.98 4.31
C ASP A 147 2.77 -5.14 4.46
N ALA A 148 2.92 -3.82 4.46
CA ALA A 148 1.81 -2.87 4.56
C ALA A 148 0.90 -2.93 3.32
N GLU A 149 1.48 -3.08 2.13
CA GLU A 149 0.72 -3.17 0.88
C GLU A 149 -0.03 -4.49 0.75
N LEU A 150 0.58 -5.60 1.13
CA LEU A 150 -0.09 -6.89 1.19
C LEU A 150 -1.24 -6.87 2.20
N ALA A 151 -0.99 -6.32 3.40
CA ALA A 151 -2.02 -6.19 4.43
C ALA A 151 -3.21 -5.34 3.97
N LEU A 152 -2.95 -4.23 3.27
CA LEU A 152 -4.01 -3.39 2.69
C LEU A 152 -4.90 -4.18 1.71
N LEU A 153 -4.30 -4.99 0.84
CA LEU A 153 -5.05 -5.78 -0.13
C LEU A 153 -5.84 -6.90 0.57
N LEU A 154 -5.25 -7.58 1.56
CA LEU A 154 -5.96 -8.58 2.37
C LEU A 154 -7.15 -7.95 3.11
N LYS A 155 -7.00 -6.74 3.66
CA LYS A 155 -8.07 -6.02 4.36
C LYS A 155 -9.27 -5.60 3.49
N ARG A 156 -9.20 -5.78 2.17
CA ARG A 156 -10.35 -5.62 1.27
C ARG A 156 -11.33 -6.78 1.37
N LEU A 157 -10.87 -7.93 1.83
CA LEU A 157 -11.67 -9.12 2.08
C LEU A 157 -12.20 -9.10 3.52
N THR A 158 -13.37 -9.68 3.74
CA THR A 158 -13.89 -9.84 5.09
C THR A 158 -13.09 -10.91 5.86
N ALA A 159 -13.21 -10.92 7.19
CA ALA A 159 -12.53 -11.93 8.01
C ALA A 159 -12.93 -13.37 7.63
N ASP A 160 -14.19 -13.58 7.22
CA ASP A 160 -14.71 -14.89 6.79
C ASP A 160 -14.20 -15.31 5.40
N GLU A 161 -13.72 -14.36 4.58
CA GLU A 161 -13.15 -14.61 3.26
C GLU A 161 -11.64 -14.90 3.32
N LEU A 162 -11.02 -14.78 4.50
CA LEU A 162 -9.59 -14.98 4.70
C LEU A 162 -9.30 -16.22 5.55
N PRO A 163 -8.24 -16.99 5.22
CA PRO A 163 -7.67 -17.94 6.17
C PRO A 163 -7.31 -17.22 7.49
N PRO A 164 -7.58 -17.81 8.67
CA PRO A 164 -7.35 -17.15 9.97
C PRO A 164 -5.92 -16.60 10.13
N ARG A 165 -4.93 -17.32 9.60
CA ARG A 165 -3.52 -16.89 9.61
C ARG A 165 -3.28 -15.59 8.85
N LEU A 166 -3.86 -15.46 7.65
CA LEU A 166 -3.72 -14.25 6.84
C LEU A 166 -4.51 -13.08 7.42
N SER A 167 -5.67 -13.35 8.03
CA SER A 167 -6.43 -12.36 8.79
C SER A 167 -5.59 -11.80 9.95
N ALA A 168 -4.97 -12.68 10.75
CA ALA A 168 -4.08 -12.29 11.85
C ALA A 168 -2.83 -11.52 11.36
N TYR A 169 -2.22 -11.96 10.27
CA TYR A 169 -1.11 -11.25 9.63
C TYR A 169 -1.52 -9.83 9.22
N ALA A 170 -2.65 -9.69 8.51
CA ALA A 170 -3.14 -8.39 8.05
C ALA A 170 -3.49 -7.48 9.22
N GLU A 171 -4.13 -7.99 10.29
CA GLU A 171 -4.40 -7.22 11.51
C GLU A 171 -3.13 -6.72 12.18
N ARG A 172 -2.11 -7.58 12.35
CA ARG A 172 -0.85 -7.18 12.97
C ARG A 172 -0.17 -6.05 12.19
N GLN A 173 -0.08 -6.19 10.86
CA GLN A 173 0.47 -5.11 10.03
C GLN A 173 -0.38 -3.84 10.14
N TRP A 174 -1.71 -3.97 10.23
CA TRP A 174 -2.61 -2.83 10.38
C TRP A 174 -2.37 -2.03 11.68
N GLN A 175 -1.89 -2.67 12.74
CA GLN A 175 -1.57 -2.02 14.02
C GLN A 175 -0.25 -1.22 14.01
N ARG A 176 0.52 -1.24 12.93
CA ARG A 176 1.77 -0.46 12.87
C ARG A 176 1.50 1.04 13.07
N PRO A 177 2.33 1.76 13.87
CA PRO A 177 2.11 3.17 14.14
C PRO A 177 1.98 4.05 12.89
N SER A 178 2.79 3.79 11.86
CA SER A 178 2.73 4.50 10.58
C SER A 178 1.38 4.30 9.85
N LEU A 179 0.83 3.09 9.88
CA LEU A 179 -0.49 2.77 9.34
C LEU A 179 -1.61 3.35 10.21
N ALA A 180 -1.47 3.34 11.53
CA ALA A 180 -2.40 4.02 12.44
C ALA A 180 -2.46 5.53 12.17
N ALA A 181 -1.31 6.18 12.04
CA ALA A 181 -1.21 7.60 11.70
C ALA A 181 -1.83 7.91 10.33
N TRP A 182 -1.61 7.05 9.34
CA TRP A 182 -2.22 7.21 8.02
C TRP A 182 -3.76 7.09 8.10
N ARG A 183 -4.28 6.08 8.81
CA ARG A 183 -5.74 5.88 9.00
C ARG A 183 -6.40 7.07 9.68
N GLY A 184 -5.76 7.64 10.70
CA GLY A 184 -6.25 8.83 11.40
C GLY A 184 -6.41 10.06 10.50
N ARG A 185 -5.74 10.10 9.34
CA ARG A 185 -5.89 11.17 8.33
C ARG A 185 -6.99 10.91 7.30
N GLN A 186 -7.48 9.68 7.19
CA GLN A 186 -8.57 9.32 6.27
C GLN A 186 -9.96 9.56 6.87
N ALA A 187 -10.03 9.78 8.18
CA ALA A 187 -11.25 10.06 8.93
C ALA A 187 -11.54 11.57 9.09
N ARG A 188 -10.80 12.43 8.38
CA ARG A 188 -10.95 13.89 8.34
C ARG A 188 -11.26 14.31 6.91
#